data_AF-A0A2R6HUK8-F1
#
_entry.id   AF-A0A2R6HUK8-F1
#
_cell.length_a   1.000
_cell.length_b   1.000
_cell.length_c   1.000
_cell.angle_alpha   90.00
_cell.angle_beta   90.00
_cell.angle_gamma   90.00
#
_symmetry.space_group_name_H-M   'P 1'
#
loop_
_entity.id
_entity.type
_entity.pdbx_description
1 polymer ?
#
loop_
_entity_poly.entity_id
_entity_poly.type
_entity_poly.pdbx_seq_one_letter_code
_entity_poly.pdbx_strand_id
1 'polypeptide(L)'
;MDEDWTSSIAAERMQLDNEFTDRVTASSFSNQQWSLVMTALEFEIEHPEDPDEAQIVPDTSNLPTIMPELDRVAQQGPMGGGGGKSTSSSGGILNGVKEALGLGGGGSDKRLDEAETLATEYCERLQEKIEASGRWNAICELASSQNTA
;
A
#
# COMPACT_ATOMS: atom_id res chain seq x y z
N MET A 1 -8.37 19.48 21.31
CA MET A 1 -7.92 18.34 20.51
C MET A 1 -8.98 18.22 19.46
N ASP A 2 -8.80 18.94 18.37
CA ASP A 2 -9.67 18.83 17.21
C ASP A 2 -9.62 17.35 16.78
N GLU A 3 -10.79 16.71 16.71
CA GLU A 3 -10.89 15.31 16.31
C GLU A 3 -10.55 15.23 14.81
N ASP A 4 -9.40 14.64 14.49
CA ASP A 4 -9.03 14.37 13.11
C ASP A 4 -9.93 13.27 12.53
N TRP A 5 -10.49 13.49 11.33
CA TRP A 5 -11.30 12.53 10.60
C TRP A 5 -10.58 11.19 10.42
N THR A 6 -9.25 11.18 10.24
CA THR A 6 -8.47 9.94 10.14
C THR A 6 -8.50 9.12 11.44
N SER A 7 -8.54 9.80 12.59
CA SER A 7 -8.70 9.15 13.90
C SER A 7 -10.11 8.58 14.08
N SER A 8 -11.11 9.23 13.48
CA SER A 8 -12.52 8.78 13.53
C SER A 8 -12.78 7.52 12.70
N ILE A 9 -11.93 7.18 11.72
CA ILE A 9 -12.05 5.97 10.90
C ILE A 9 -11.10 4.83 11.33
N ALA A 10 -10.33 5.01 12.41
CA ALA A 10 -9.32 4.05 12.83
C ALA A 10 -9.89 2.66 13.14
N ALA A 11 -11.13 2.59 13.65
CA ALA A 11 -11.78 1.32 13.99
C ALA A 11 -12.15 0.49 12.74
N GLU A 12 -12.69 1.13 11.70
CA GLU A 12 -13.01 0.51 10.41
C GLU A 12 -11.74 0.12 9.68
N ARG A 13 -10.71 0.96 9.76
CA ARG A 13 -9.38 0.68 9.21
C ARG A 13 -8.79 -0.59 9.81
N MET A 14 -8.80 -0.72 11.15
CA MET A 14 -8.31 -1.94 11.82
C MET A 14 -9.09 -3.20 11.43
N GLN A 15 -10.40 -3.09 11.19
CA GLN A 15 -11.21 -4.22 10.71
C GLN A 15 -10.85 -4.57 9.27
N LEU A 16 -10.76 -3.56 8.40
CA LEU A 16 -10.41 -3.75 7.00
C LEU A 16 -8.98 -4.30 6.83
N ASP A 17 -8.01 -3.84 7.61
CA ASP A 17 -6.61 -4.32 7.56
C ASP A 17 -6.53 -5.85 7.74
N ASN A 18 -7.34 -6.40 8.64
CA ASN A 18 -7.39 -7.85 8.86
C ASN A 18 -8.03 -8.59 7.68
N GLU A 19 -9.11 -8.05 7.11
CA GLU A 19 -9.80 -8.66 5.96
C GLU A 19 -8.98 -8.53 4.66
N PHE A 20 -8.27 -7.42 4.50
CA PHE A 20 -7.52 -7.10 3.29
C PHE A 20 -6.22 -7.90 3.18
N THR A 21 -5.74 -8.51 4.27
CA THR A 21 -4.59 -9.43 4.27
C THR A 21 -4.78 -10.60 3.30
N ASP A 22 -5.99 -11.15 3.20
CA ASP A 22 -6.31 -12.23 2.25
C ASP A 22 -6.28 -11.74 0.80
N ARG A 23 -6.74 -10.49 0.57
CA ARG A 23 -6.71 -9.84 -0.75
C ARG A 23 -5.29 -9.55 -1.22
N VAL A 24 -4.45 -9.07 -0.32
CA VAL A 24 -3.01 -8.84 -0.55
C VAL A 24 -2.30 -10.15 -0.89
N THR A 25 -2.58 -11.22 -0.14
CA THR A 25 -1.97 -12.53 -0.42
C THR A 25 -2.36 -13.08 -1.80
N ALA A 26 -3.49 -12.65 -2.36
CA ALA A 26 -3.93 -12.97 -3.72
C ALA A 26 -3.34 -12.04 -4.81
N SER A 27 -2.68 -10.95 -4.44
CA SER A 27 -2.00 -10.03 -5.35
C SER A 27 -0.52 -10.40 -5.53
N SER A 28 0.27 -9.56 -6.22
CA SER A 28 1.72 -9.76 -6.32
C SER A 28 2.50 -9.36 -5.06
N PHE A 29 1.83 -8.78 -4.07
CA PHE A 29 2.43 -8.29 -2.82
C PHE A 29 2.38 -9.34 -1.71
N SER A 30 3.46 -9.42 -0.94
CA SER A 30 3.44 -10.08 0.38
C SER A 30 2.88 -9.14 1.45
N ASN A 31 2.41 -9.71 2.57
CA ASN A 31 1.93 -8.93 3.72
C ASN A 31 2.99 -7.93 4.26
N GLN A 32 4.28 -8.28 4.19
CA GLN A 32 5.36 -7.38 4.61
C GLN A 32 5.52 -6.20 3.66
N GLN A 33 5.43 -6.45 2.35
CA GLN A 33 5.48 -5.39 1.35
C GLN A 33 4.25 -4.49 1.44
N TRP A 34 3.07 -5.06 1.64
CA TRP A 34 1.84 -4.28 1.84
C TRP A 34 1.91 -3.42 3.10
N SER A 35 2.46 -3.93 4.21
CA SER A 35 2.67 -3.13 5.40
C SER A 35 3.58 -1.92 5.12
N LEU A 36 4.59 -2.05 4.26
CA LEU A 36 5.45 -0.93 3.89
C LEU A 36 4.70 0.07 2.99
N VAL A 37 3.88 -0.40 2.04
CA VAL A 37 2.98 0.46 1.24
C VAL A 37 2.08 1.27 2.17
N MET A 38 1.40 0.61 3.11
CA MET A 38 0.48 1.25 4.07
C MET A 38 1.15 2.23 5.04
N THR A 39 2.48 2.22 5.18
CA THR A 39 3.21 3.23 5.97
C THR A 39 3.56 4.48 5.17
N ALA A 40 3.64 4.38 3.84
CA ALA A 40 3.88 5.50 2.95
C ALA A 40 2.58 6.10 2.41
N LEU A 41 1.49 5.34 2.50
CA LEU A 41 0.17 5.75 2.04
C LEU A 41 -0.46 6.73 3.02
N GLU A 42 -0.87 7.88 2.50
CA GLU A 42 -1.72 8.82 3.21
C GLU A 42 -3.13 8.77 2.60
N PHE A 43 -4.12 9.28 3.34
CA PHE A 43 -5.52 9.27 2.90
C PHE A 43 -6.04 10.70 2.88
N GLU A 44 -6.86 10.98 1.89
CA GLU A 44 -7.56 12.25 1.75
C GLU A 44 -9.04 11.99 1.46
N ILE A 45 -9.89 12.99 1.70
CA ILE A 45 -11.27 12.99 1.22
C ILE A 45 -11.39 14.08 0.16
N GLU A 46 -11.65 13.68 -1.07
CA GLU A 46 -12.03 14.61 -2.13
C GLU A 46 -13.48 15.06 -1.95
N HIS A 47 -13.77 16.32 -2.27
CA HIS A 47 -15.11 16.92 -2.20
C HIS A 47 -15.83 16.73 -0.84
N PRO A 48 -15.18 16.95 0.32
CA PRO A 48 -15.78 16.66 1.63
C PRO A 48 -17.00 17.54 1.96
N GLU A 49 -17.24 18.63 1.21
CA GLU A 49 -18.43 19.47 1.32
C GLU A 49 -19.72 18.83 0.80
N ASP A 50 -19.63 17.78 -0.03
CA ASP A 50 -20.76 17.06 -0.58
C ASP A 50 -20.61 15.55 -0.32
N PRO A 51 -21.24 15.01 0.73
CA PRO A 51 -21.14 13.58 1.06
C PRO A 51 -21.58 12.63 -0.07
N ASP A 52 -22.40 13.09 -1.02
CA ASP A 52 -22.85 12.28 -2.15
C ASP A 52 -21.78 12.22 -3.28
N GLU A 53 -20.91 13.23 -3.39
CA GLU A 53 -19.79 13.27 -4.33
C GLU A 53 -18.43 12.93 -3.67
N ALA A 54 -18.37 12.94 -2.34
CA ALA A 54 -17.15 12.74 -1.58
C ALA A 54 -16.57 11.33 -1.76
N GLN A 55 -15.23 11.25 -1.80
CA GLN A 55 -14.52 9.97 -1.93
C GLN A 55 -13.26 9.94 -1.06
N ILE A 56 -13.04 8.81 -0.37
CA ILE A 56 -11.73 8.54 0.24
C ILE A 56 -10.77 8.17 -0.90
N VAL A 57 -9.70 8.95 -1.07
CA VAL A 57 -8.66 8.69 -2.07
C VAL A 57 -7.32 8.45 -1.39
N PRO A 58 -6.47 7.56 -1.95
CA PRO A 58 -5.11 7.39 -1.49
C PRO A 58 -4.20 8.51 -2.02
N ASP A 59 -3.44 9.17 -1.15
CA ASP A 59 -2.27 9.92 -1.60
C ASP A 59 -1.08 8.96 -1.77
N THR A 60 -0.74 8.74 -3.03
CA THR A 60 0.30 7.81 -3.48
C THR A 60 1.62 8.50 -3.82
N SER A 61 1.72 9.82 -3.61
CA SER A 61 2.90 10.64 -3.94
C SER A 61 4.20 10.13 -3.30
N ASN A 62 4.08 9.46 -2.15
CA ASN A 62 5.19 8.88 -1.41
C ASN A 62 5.56 7.44 -1.83
N LEU A 63 4.70 6.73 -2.56
CA LEU A 63 4.95 5.34 -2.97
C LEU A 63 6.25 5.16 -3.80
N PRO A 64 6.59 6.03 -4.76
CA PRO A 64 7.84 5.91 -5.52
C PRO A 64 9.09 5.89 -4.63
N THR A 65 9.06 6.57 -3.48
CA THR A 65 10.18 6.66 -2.54
C THR A 65 10.46 5.34 -1.83
N ILE A 66 9.44 4.53 -1.58
CA ILE A 66 9.58 3.23 -0.90
C ILE A 66 9.80 2.05 -1.86
N MET A 67 9.61 2.23 -3.17
CA MET A 67 9.79 1.17 -4.17
C MET A 67 11.14 0.43 -4.08
N PRO A 68 12.29 1.11 -3.87
CA PRO A 68 13.57 0.41 -3.71
C PRO A 68 13.62 -0.48 -2.47
N GLU A 69 12.90 -0.12 -1.40
CA GLU A 69 12.83 -0.92 -0.18
C GLU A 69 11.86 -2.10 -0.32
N LEU A 70 10.71 -1.89 -0.98
CA LEU A 70 9.80 -2.97 -1.37
C LEU A 70 10.52 -4.06 -2.18
N ASP A 71 11.42 -3.67 -3.07
CA ASP A 71 12.27 -4.57 -3.85
C ASP A 71 13.28 -5.34 -3.00
N ARG A 72 13.83 -4.73 -1.95
CA ARG A 72 14.73 -5.40 -1.01
C ARG A 72 13.98 -6.44 -0.18
N VAL A 73 12.81 -6.10 0.34
CA VAL A 73 11.96 -7.02 1.10
C VAL A 73 11.56 -8.22 0.25
N ALA A 74 11.23 -8.00 -1.03
CA ALA A 74 10.94 -9.09 -1.98
C ALA A 74 12.11 -10.07 -2.13
N GLN A 75 13.33 -9.54 -2.23
CA GLN A 75 14.56 -10.33 -2.37
C GLN A 75 14.98 -11.03 -1.08
N GLN A 76 14.62 -10.46 0.07
CA GLN A 76 14.89 -10.99 1.42
C GLN A 76 13.83 -11.98 1.91
N GLY A 77 12.94 -12.47 1.03
CA GLY A 77 11.87 -13.40 1.36
C GLY A 77 12.33 -14.62 2.17
N PRO A 78 11.40 -15.48 2.66
CA PRO A 78 11.56 -16.38 3.82
C PRO A 78 12.80 -17.31 3.90
N MET A 79 13.61 -17.39 2.85
CA MET A 79 14.88 -18.12 2.74
C MET A 79 16.14 -17.26 2.96
N GLY A 80 16.03 -15.98 3.32
CA GLY A 80 17.14 -15.05 3.54
C GLY A 80 17.97 -15.26 4.83
N GLY A 81 17.77 -16.36 5.56
CA GLY A 81 18.49 -16.72 6.77
C GLY A 81 19.42 -17.91 6.57
N GLY A 82 20.54 -17.72 5.87
CA GLY A 82 21.44 -18.84 5.52
C GLY A 82 22.85 -18.44 5.10
N GLY A 83 23.43 -17.39 5.68
CA GLY A 83 24.84 -17.02 5.48
C GLY A 83 25.82 -17.90 6.27
N GLY A 84 25.66 -19.22 6.19
CA GLY A 84 26.57 -20.21 6.77
C GLY A 84 27.76 -20.47 5.85
N LYS A 85 28.90 -19.89 6.18
CA LYS A 85 30.21 -20.12 5.57
C LYS A 85 30.58 -21.62 5.60
N SER A 86 30.70 -22.28 4.44
CA SER A 86 31.47 -23.53 4.24
C SER A 86 31.72 -23.85 2.75
N THR A 87 32.96 -23.57 2.32
CA THR A 87 33.85 -24.43 1.51
C THR A 87 33.36 -25.12 0.24
N SER A 88 33.76 -24.55 -0.90
CA SER A 88 34.47 -25.19 -2.04
C SER A 88 34.06 -26.60 -2.51
N SER A 89 33.52 -26.71 -3.73
CA SER A 89 34.21 -27.37 -4.87
C SER A 89 33.37 -27.35 -6.16
N SER A 90 34.05 -27.11 -7.28
CA SER A 90 33.78 -27.57 -8.66
C SER A 90 32.43 -27.30 -9.33
N GLY A 91 32.46 -26.37 -10.31
CA GLY A 91 32.16 -26.70 -11.70
C GLY A 91 30.70 -26.70 -12.13
N GLY A 92 30.29 -25.67 -12.88
CA GLY A 92 29.19 -25.77 -13.83
C GLY A 92 28.41 -24.48 -14.04
N ILE A 93 28.43 -24.01 -15.30
CA ILE A 93 27.38 -23.20 -15.94
C ILE A 93 27.02 -21.85 -15.29
N LEU A 94 27.96 -20.92 -15.38
CA LEU A 94 27.61 -19.54 -15.71
C LEU A 94 27.08 -19.55 -17.16
N ASN A 95 25.76 -19.70 -17.32
CA ASN A 95 25.10 -19.62 -18.61
C ASN A 95 24.04 -18.53 -18.59
N GLY A 96 24.25 -17.50 -19.40
CA GLY A 96 23.18 -16.65 -19.90
C GLY A 96 23.17 -15.23 -19.36
N VAL A 97 24.01 -14.37 -19.94
CA VAL A 97 23.66 -13.00 -20.35
C VAL A 97 22.40 -12.42 -19.69
N LYS A 98 22.54 -11.85 -18.50
CA LYS A 98 21.51 -11.00 -17.88
C LYS A 98 22.03 -9.62 -17.47
N GLU A 99 23.19 -9.22 -17.99
CA GLU A 99 23.82 -7.92 -17.72
C GLU A 99 23.79 -6.96 -18.93
N ALA A 100 22.99 -7.26 -19.96
CA ALA A 100 22.89 -6.44 -21.17
C ALA A 100 21.49 -5.84 -21.45
N LEU A 101 20.59 -5.82 -20.47
CA LEU A 101 19.29 -5.15 -20.54
C LEU A 101 19.05 -4.50 -19.17
N GLY A 102 19.36 -3.23 -18.93
CA GLY A 102 18.95 -2.14 -19.81
C GLY A 102 17.41 -2.06 -19.87
N LEU A 103 16.73 -2.23 -18.74
CA LEU A 103 15.30 -1.94 -18.58
C LEU A 103 14.99 -1.58 -17.12
N GLY A 104 15.72 -0.58 -16.60
CA GLY A 104 15.27 0.16 -15.41
C GLY A 104 14.08 1.02 -15.81
N GLY A 105 12.88 0.60 -15.42
CA GLY A 105 11.61 1.31 -15.66
C GLY A 105 10.41 0.36 -15.69
N GLY A 106 10.45 -0.70 -16.51
CA GLY A 106 9.23 -1.47 -16.83
C GLY A 106 8.67 -2.40 -15.74
N GLY A 107 9.46 -2.79 -14.73
CA GLY A 107 9.01 -3.67 -13.65
C GLY A 107 8.77 -2.96 -12.31
N SER A 108 9.29 -1.74 -12.18
CA SER A 108 9.04 -0.86 -11.03
C SER A 108 7.75 -0.10 -11.26
N ASP A 109 7.52 0.43 -12.47
CA ASP A 109 6.29 1.14 -12.83
C ASP A 109 5.06 0.22 -12.69
N LYS A 110 5.10 -1.01 -13.22
CA LYS A 110 3.98 -1.96 -13.08
C LYS A 110 3.63 -2.31 -11.63
N ARG A 111 4.61 -2.33 -10.74
CA ARG A 111 4.37 -2.63 -9.32
C ARG A 111 3.91 -1.40 -8.57
N LEU A 112 4.38 -0.22 -8.97
CA LEU A 112 3.82 1.04 -8.50
C LEU A 112 2.34 1.13 -8.90
N ASP A 113 2.02 0.90 -10.17
CA ASP A 113 0.63 0.86 -10.67
C ASP A 113 -0.25 -0.12 -9.88
N GLU A 114 0.27 -1.32 -9.57
CA GLU A 114 -0.44 -2.31 -8.77
C GLU A 114 -0.61 -1.87 -7.31
N ALA A 115 0.39 -1.21 -6.71
CA ALA A 115 0.29 -0.64 -5.37
C ALA A 115 -0.77 0.47 -5.31
N GLU A 116 -0.78 1.37 -6.30
CA GLU A 116 -1.77 2.44 -6.43
C GLU A 116 -3.19 1.87 -6.63
N THR A 117 -3.32 0.81 -7.45
CA THR A 117 -4.59 0.11 -7.65
C THR A 117 -5.08 -0.53 -6.35
N LEU A 118 -4.22 -1.25 -5.62
CA LEU A 118 -4.57 -1.87 -4.34
C LEU A 118 -4.91 -0.83 -3.27
N ALA A 119 -4.21 0.30 -3.25
CA ALA A 119 -4.51 1.42 -2.37
C ALA A 119 -5.89 2.03 -2.67
N THR A 120 -6.23 2.16 -3.95
CA THR A 120 -7.56 2.63 -4.38
C THR A 120 -8.65 1.64 -3.95
N GLU A 121 -8.47 0.33 -4.24
CA GLU A 121 -9.41 -0.71 -3.78
C GLU A 121 -9.58 -0.72 -2.25
N TYR A 122 -8.50 -0.44 -1.51
CA TYR A 122 -8.55 -0.33 -0.06
C TYR A 122 -9.41 0.86 0.39
N CYS A 123 -9.24 2.04 -0.22
CA CYS A 123 -10.00 3.24 0.12
C CYS A 123 -11.49 3.08 -0.22
N GLU A 124 -11.82 2.51 -1.37
CA GLU A 124 -13.20 2.20 -1.76
C GLU A 124 -13.87 1.30 -0.71
N ARG A 125 -13.20 0.23 -0.28
CA ARG A 125 -13.74 -0.69 0.74
C ARG A 125 -13.85 -0.06 2.12
N LEU A 126 -12.94 0.85 2.45
CA LEU A 126 -12.99 1.60 3.69
C LEU A 126 -14.22 2.52 3.70
N GLN A 127 -14.45 3.24 2.60
CA GLN A 127 -15.63 4.09 2.43
C GLN A 127 -16.91 3.26 2.51
N GLU A 128 -17.02 2.15 1.78
CA GLU A 128 -18.19 1.25 1.85
C GLU A 128 -18.51 0.82 3.30
N LYS A 129 -17.49 0.50 4.11
CA LYS A 129 -17.66 0.14 5.53
C LYS A 129 -18.17 1.32 6.36
N ILE A 130 -17.64 2.51 6.13
CA ILE A 130 -18.04 3.73 6.85
C ILE A 130 -19.48 4.11 6.48
N GLU A 131 -19.84 4.05 5.20
CA GLU A 131 -21.21 4.25 4.70
C GLU A 131 -22.18 3.24 5.29
N ALA A 132 -21.81 1.95 5.30
CA ALA A 132 -22.63 0.89 5.91
C ALA A 132 -22.84 1.09 7.42
N SER A 133 -21.90 1.75 8.11
CA SER A 133 -22.04 2.13 9.51
C SER A 133 -22.87 3.40 9.74
N GLY A 134 -23.25 4.11 8.65
CA GLY A 134 -23.99 5.36 8.69
C GLY A 134 -23.18 6.57 9.16
N ARG A 135 -21.84 6.48 9.17
CA ARG A 135 -20.95 7.53 9.68
C ARG A 135 -20.36 8.43 8.60
N TRP A 136 -20.56 8.11 7.32
CA TRP A 136 -19.92 8.81 6.20
C TRP A 136 -20.11 10.32 6.22
N ASN A 137 -21.35 10.79 6.40
CA ASN A 137 -21.64 12.23 6.44
C ASN A 137 -20.86 12.94 7.56
N ALA A 138 -20.77 12.33 8.75
CA ALA A 138 -20.02 12.90 9.87
C ALA A 138 -18.51 12.97 9.59
N ILE A 139 -17.98 11.99 8.86
CA ILE A 139 -16.57 11.99 8.43
C ILE A 139 -16.32 13.10 7.40
N CYS A 140 -17.22 13.29 6.43
CA CYS A 140 -17.14 14.38 5.45
C CYS A 140 -17.19 15.76 6.11
N GLU A 141 -18.10 15.96 7.08
CA GLU A 141 -18.17 17.19 7.87
C GLU A 141 -16.87 17.49 8.62
N LEU A 142 -16.29 16.46 9.28
CA LEU A 142 -14.99 16.60 9.95
C LEU A 142 -13.87 16.95 8.96
N ALA A 143 -13.80 16.29 7.81
CA ALA A 143 -12.78 16.56 6.80
C ALA A 143 -12.90 17.96 6.19
N SER A 144 -14.13 18.40 5.87
CA SER A 144 -14.40 19.74 5.34
C SER A 144 -13.98 20.83 6.33
N SER A 145 -14.25 20.62 7.63
CA SER A 145 -13.86 21.55 8.69
C SER A 145 -12.34 21.67 8.87
N GLN A 146 -11.59 20.60 8.60
CA GLN A 146 -10.13 20.61 8.67
C GLN A 146 -9.49 21.26 7.44
N ASN A 147 -10.11 21.13 6.26
CA ASN A 147 -9.61 21.77 5.04
C ASN A 147 -9.82 23.31 5.01
N THR A 148 -10.68 23.83 5.89
CA THR A 148 -10.94 25.27 6.03
C THR A 148 -10.20 25.94 7.20
N ALA A 149 -9.45 25.19 8.00
CA ALA A 149 -8.67 25.68 9.14
C ALA A 149 -7.24 26.10 8.76
#